data_AF-A0A832C805-F1
#
_entry.id   AF-A0A832C805-F1
#
_cell.length_a   1.000
_cell.length_b   1.000
_cell.length_c   1.000
_cell.angle_alpha   90.00
_cell.angle_beta   90.00
_cell.angle_gamma   90.00
#
_symmetry.space_group_name_H-M   'P 1'
#
loop_
_entity.id
_entity.type
_entity.pdbx_description
1 polymer ?
#
loop_
_entity_poly.entity_id
_entity_poly.type
_entity_poly.pdbx_seq_one_letter_code
_entity_poly.pdbx_strand_id
1 'polypeptide(L)'
;CKECTLCYKVCPTRAISREKLVVRSSIPEKNEGLKGSIRIDKNKCNLCGICAEFCEVFRMVEKEVVPTDLMPYSDILIDENKCDYCKLCEEICPEKAIIVEGKRISYRLPEKIAKITIDQNICSNCGYCEEICPYDAAKTIKPIEGKLNLFEARMARCDPVGCGACLKICRFNRVWYVSEDRKRVYFNEKFCIYCGACENACPYDLIMVEIKNYFTKETIYDAPWRNAWEDAVDRILKKERVKQPEKILVVETVQTGAEEVVQIGEKAPIKGVENLERIETLLRKVRYRKALETGDLNVFMRGVESALGKDKGSRE
;
A
#
# COMPACT_ATOMS: atom_id res chain seq x y z
N CYS A 1 10.60 -17.75 13.36
CA CYS A 1 10.00 -16.43 13.66
C CYS A 1 10.57 -15.90 14.98
N LYS A 2 10.99 -14.63 15.04
CA LYS A 2 11.50 -13.96 16.26
C LYS A 2 10.54 -12.89 16.81
N GLU A 3 9.26 -12.95 16.41
CA GLU A 3 8.20 -12.12 17.01
C GLU A 3 8.43 -10.60 16.88
N CYS A 4 9.19 -10.20 15.86
CA CYS A 4 9.45 -8.80 15.55
C CYS A 4 8.22 -8.07 15.01
N THR A 5 8.36 -6.76 14.82
CA THR A 5 7.25 -5.89 14.42
C THR A 5 7.12 -5.71 12.91
N LEU A 6 8.13 -6.12 12.14
CA LEU A 6 8.31 -5.72 10.75
C LEU A 6 7.16 -6.19 9.84
N CYS A 7 6.83 -7.48 9.86
CA CYS A 7 5.79 -8.02 8.97
C CYS A 7 4.40 -7.44 9.24
N TYR A 8 4.05 -7.18 10.50
CA TYR A 8 2.75 -6.59 10.85
C TYR A 8 2.66 -5.12 10.45
N LYS A 9 3.74 -4.35 10.63
CA LYS A 9 3.80 -2.93 10.26
C LYS A 9 3.78 -2.74 8.74
N VAL A 10 4.48 -3.59 8.01
CA VAL A 10 4.59 -3.48 6.56
C VAL A 10 3.34 -3.99 5.83
N CYS A 11 2.50 -4.82 6.46
CA CYS A 11 1.38 -5.48 5.79
C CYS A 11 0.36 -4.46 5.21
N PRO A 12 0.20 -4.37 3.88
CA PRO A 12 -0.68 -3.37 3.26
C PRO A 12 -2.17 -3.61 3.53
N THR A 13 -2.58 -4.87 3.67
CA THR A 13 -3.98 -5.24 3.97
C THR A 13 -4.28 -5.28 5.47
N ARG A 14 -3.27 -5.12 6.33
CA ARG A 14 -3.36 -5.32 7.79
C ARG A 14 -3.87 -6.71 8.19
N ALA A 15 -3.61 -7.72 7.35
CA ALA A 15 -3.96 -9.11 7.63
C ALA A 15 -3.11 -9.74 8.76
N ILE A 16 -1.98 -9.13 9.14
CA ILE A 16 -1.08 -9.65 10.16
C ILE A 16 -1.29 -8.89 11.46
N SER A 17 -1.57 -9.62 12.54
CA SER A 17 -1.66 -9.07 13.90
C SER A 17 -0.54 -9.58 14.78
N ARG A 18 -0.10 -8.74 15.72
CA ARG A 18 0.90 -9.06 16.74
C ARG A 18 0.33 -8.81 18.13
N GLU A 19 -0.07 -9.89 18.80
CA GLU A 19 -0.58 -9.87 20.17
C GLU A 19 0.59 -9.88 21.15
N LYS A 20 0.63 -8.91 22.07
CA LYS A 20 1.67 -8.79 23.09
C LYS A 20 1.32 -9.66 24.29
N LEU A 21 2.17 -10.65 24.60
CA LEU A 21 1.95 -11.53 25.75
C LEU A 21 2.53 -10.92 27.03
N VAL A 22 3.69 -10.28 26.92
CA VAL A 22 4.36 -9.61 28.04
C VAL A 22 4.90 -8.26 27.58
N VAL A 23 4.76 -7.27 28.46
CA VAL A 23 5.33 -5.93 28.31
C VAL A 23 6.06 -5.56 29.60
N ARG A 24 7.00 -4.62 29.54
CA ARG A 24 7.78 -4.20 30.71
C ARG A 24 6.88 -3.69 31.83
N SER A 25 5.81 -2.97 31.50
CA SER A 25 4.87 -2.40 32.48
C SER A 25 4.05 -3.46 33.23
N SER A 26 3.90 -4.67 32.69
CA SER A 26 3.19 -5.76 33.37
C SER A 26 4.07 -6.52 34.38
N ILE A 27 5.37 -6.22 34.46
CA ILE A 27 6.31 -6.84 35.39
C ILE A 27 6.46 -5.94 36.63
N PRO A 28 6.00 -6.37 37.82
CA PRO A 28 6.03 -5.54 39.03
C PRO A 28 7.43 -5.22 39.56
N GLU A 29 8.37 -6.16 39.39
CA GLU A 29 9.74 -6.01 39.87
C GLU A 29 10.47 -4.87 39.13
N LYS A 30 11.11 -3.98 39.88
CA LYS A 30 11.89 -2.84 39.38
C LYS A 30 13.16 -2.67 40.20
N ASN A 31 14.21 -2.12 39.61
CA ASN A 31 15.34 -1.64 40.41
C ASN A 31 15.03 -0.22 40.92
N GLU A 32 15.04 -0.03 42.22
CA GLU A 32 14.84 1.29 42.83
C GLU A 32 16.17 2.03 42.98
N GLY A 33 16.21 3.31 42.58
CA GLY A 33 17.36 4.20 42.80
C GLY A 33 18.65 3.82 42.07
N LEU A 34 18.63 2.85 41.16
CA LEU A 34 19.81 2.37 40.46
C LEU A 34 20.18 3.33 39.32
N LYS A 35 21.43 3.82 39.34
CA LYS A 35 22.01 4.55 38.22
C LYS A 35 22.73 3.58 37.29
N GLY A 36 22.51 3.74 36.00
CA GLY A 36 23.07 2.90 34.96
C GLY A 36 23.21 3.68 33.66
N SER A 37 23.56 2.97 32.60
CA SER A 37 23.56 3.52 31.24
C SER A 37 22.98 2.50 30.26
N ILE A 38 22.42 2.98 29.15
CA ILE A 38 21.91 2.13 28.09
C ILE A 38 22.51 2.57 26.76
N ARG A 39 22.93 1.60 25.94
CA ARG A 39 23.52 1.88 24.63
C ARG A 39 23.00 0.90 23.60
N ILE A 40 22.85 1.36 22.37
CA ILE A 40 22.46 0.52 21.22
C ILE A 40 23.58 0.57 20.20
N ASP A 41 24.11 -0.61 19.86
CA ASP A 41 25.02 -0.79 18.74
C ASP A 41 24.24 -0.70 17.42
N LYS A 42 24.35 0.44 16.75
CA LYS A 42 23.66 0.70 15.47
C LYS A 42 24.11 -0.23 14.34
N ASN A 43 25.29 -0.86 14.44
CA ASN A 43 25.77 -1.80 13.42
C ASN A 43 25.12 -3.18 13.54
N LYS A 44 24.68 -3.57 14.74
CA LYS A 44 23.97 -4.83 14.99
C LYS A 44 22.46 -4.67 14.94
N CYS A 45 21.95 -3.50 15.32
CA CYS A 45 20.53 -3.25 15.37
C CYS A 45 19.91 -3.27 13.96
N ASN A 46 19.04 -4.25 13.69
CA ASN A 46 18.24 -4.31 12.47
C ASN A 46 16.90 -3.55 12.57
N LEU A 47 16.72 -2.74 13.63
CA LEU A 47 15.50 -1.96 13.89
C LEU A 47 14.20 -2.80 13.85
N CYS A 48 14.24 -4.04 14.34
CA CYS A 48 13.08 -4.96 14.34
C CYS A 48 11.90 -4.52 15.23
N GLY A 49 12.09 -3.52 16.10
CA GLY A 49 11.06 -2.90 16.94
C GLY A 49 10.59 -3.72 18.16
N ILE A 50 11.22 -4.87 18.45
CA ILE A 50 10.85 -5.71 19.60
C ILE A 50 10.96 -4.94 20.92
N CYS A 51 12.07 -4.24 21.12
CA CYS A 51 12.34 -3.48 22.34
C CYS A 51 11.33 -2.35 22.58
N ALA A 52 10.87 -1.66 21.52
CA ALA A 52 9.90 -0.57 21.63
C ALA A 52 8.47 -1.04 21.93
N GLU A 53 8.05 -2.19 21.40
CA GLU A 53 6.74 -2.77 21.77
C GLU A 53 6.78 -3.43 23.16
N PHE A 54 7.96 -3.85 23.62
CA PHE A 54 8.13 -4.44 24.94
C PHE A 54 8.26 -3.38 26.05
N CYS A 55 9.06 -2.33 25.85
CA CYS A 55 9.41 -1.35 26.87
C CYS A 55 9.29 0.08 26.36
N GLU A 56 8.58 0.93 27.12
CA GLU A 56 8.31 2.33 26.79
C GLU A 56 9.54 3.25 26.75
N VAL A 57 10.68 2.78 27.26
CA VAL A 57 11.98 3.47 27.16
C VAL A 57 12.39 3.63 25.70
N PHE A 58 12.04 2.66 24.85
CA PHE A 58 12.40 2.68 23.43
C PHE A 58 11.24 3.20 22.60
N ARG A 59 11.53 4.11 21.68
CA ARG A 59 10.57 4.62 20.72
C ARG A 59 11.13 4.53 19.31
N MET A 60 10.42 3.86 18.42
CA MET A 60 10.79 3.82 17.01
C MET A 60 10.34 5.10 16.30
N VAL A 61 11.19 5.64 15.43
CA VAL A 61 10.81 6.69 14.48
C VAL A 61 10.23 6.03 13.25
N GLU A 62 8.91 6.16 13.07
CA GLU A 62 8.20 5.54 11.95
C GLU A 62 8.45 6.31 10.64
N LYS A 63 8.55 5.56 9.55
CA LYS A 63 8.71 6.03 8.18
C LYS A 63 7.63 5.41 7.29
N GLU A 64 7.21 6.13 6.25
CA GLU A 64 6.31 5.58 5.24
C GLU A 64 6.96 4.43 4.47
N VAL A 65 6.25 3.31 4.38
CA VAL A 65 6.66 2.13 3.63
C VAL A 65 6.33 2.32 2.16
N VAL A 66 7.35 2.21 1.31
CA VAL A 66 7.21 2.28 -0.14
C VAL A 66 7.74 0.99 -0.78
N PRO A 67 7.38 0.68 -2.03
CA PRO A 67 7.75 -0.61 -2.64
C PRO A 67 9.26 -0.77 -2.88
N THR A 68 10.01 0.33 -2.84
CA THR A 68 11.48 0.36 -2.97
C THR A 68 12.20 0.30 -1.63
N ASP A 69 11.53 0.67 -0.53
CA ASP A 69 12.05 0.67 0.82
C ASP A 69 10.96 0.21 1.78
N LEU A 70 11.10 -1.05 2.17
CA LEU A 70 10.14 -1.74 3.04
C LEU A 70 10.31 -1.39 4.51
N MET A 71 11.41 -0.72 4.88
CA MET A 71 11.76 -0.54 6.28
C MET A 71 10.84 0.49 6.93
N PRO A 72 9.97 0.10 7.90
CA PRO A 72 8.98 1.00 8.47
C PRO A 72 9.58 1.96 9.51
N TYR A 73 10.88 1.85 9.80
CA TYR A 73 11.56 2.65 10.81
C TYR A 73 12.86 3.23 10.28
N SER A 74 13.14 4.49 10.64
CA SER A 74 14.38 5.17 10.27
C SER A 74 15.40 5.24 11.41
N ASP A 75 14.94 5.30 12.66
CA ASP A 75 15.80 5.36 13.84
C ASP A 75 15.07 4.84 15.09
N ILE A 76 15.83 4.73 16.19
CA ILE A 76 15.33 4.36 17.51
C ILE A 76 15.80 5.40 18.55
N LEU A 77 14.86 5.88 19.35
CA LEU A 77 15.08 6.84 20.43
C LEU A 77 14.96 6.15 21.79
N ILE A 78 15.66 6.69 22.77
CA ILE A 78 15.75 6.15 24.13
C ILE A 78 15.42 7.27 25.13
N ASP A 79 14.50 7.02 26.04
CA ASP A 79 14.23 7.88 27.19
C ASP A 79 14.77 7.23 28.48
N GLU A 80 16.01 7.57 28.82
CA GLU A 80 16.70 7.01 30.00
C GLU A 80 16.02 7.36 31.33
N ASN A 81 15.20 8.43 31.39
CA ASN A 81 14.52 8.84 32.62
C ASN A 81 13.48 7.80 33.08
N LYS A 82 12.97 6.98 32.16
CA LYS A 82 12.01 5.92 32.44
C LYS A 82 12.67 4.55 32.64
N CYS A 83 13.99 4.47 32.48
CA CYS A 83 14.71 3.22 32.55
C CYS A 83 15.07 2.88 34.00
N ASP A 84 14.79 1.66 34.41
CA ASP A 84 15.23 1.10 35.69
C ASP A 84 16.45 0.15 35.52
N TYR A 85 17.05 0.14 34.33
CA TYR A 85 18.23 -0.66 33.99
C TYR A 85 18.11 -2.16 34.33
N CYS A 86 16.90 -2.72 34.21
CA CYS A 86 16.57 -4.12 34.56
C CYS A 86 17.20 -5.20 33.67
N LYS A 87 17.91 -4.82 32.59
CA LYS A 87 18.55 -5.70 31.59
C LYS A 87 17.63 -6.64 30.79
N LEU A 88 16.31 -6.52 30.88
CA LEU A 88 15.39 -7.37 30.09
C LEU A 88 15.44 -7.06 28.59
N CYS A 89 15.62 -5.79 28.21
CA CYS A 89 15.70 -5.40 26.81
C CYS A 89 16.95 -5.96 26.09
N GLU A 90 18.04 -6.17 26.82
CA GLU A 90 19.26 -6.83 26.32
C GLU A 90 19.00 -8.30 25.97
N GLU A 91 18.15 -8.99 26.72
CA GLU A 91 17.83 -10.40 26.46
C GLU A 91 16.83 -10.62 25.33
N ILE A 92 15.80 -9.79 25.22
CA ILE A 92 14.81 -9.92 24.14
C ILE A 92 15.37 -9.52 22.77
N CYS A 93 16.50 -8.81 22.73
CA CYS A 93 17.12 -8.33 21.50
C CYS A 93 17.75 -9.51 20.73
N PRO A 94 17.21 -9.92 19.58
CA PRO A 94 17.74 -11.08 18.84
C PRO A 94 19.17 -10.84 18.32
N GLU A 95 19.48 -9.59 17.99
CA GLU A 95 20.78 -9.16 17.45
C GLU A 95 21.82 -8.85 18.54
N LYS A 96 21.43 -8.93 19.83
CA LYS A 96 22.28 -8.54 20.97
C LYS A 96 22.90 -7.15 20.79
N ALA A 97 22.11 -6.22 20.26
CA ALA A 97 22.55 -4.86 19.96
C ALA A 97 22.41 -3.92 21.16
N ILE A 98 21.61 -4.28 22.16
CA ILE A 98 21.35 -3.44 23.34
C ILE A 98 22.28 -3.86 24.46
N ILE A 99 23.00 -2.90 25.04
CA ILE A 99 23.90 -3.08 26.18
C ILE A 99 23.37 -2.23 27.33
N VAL A 100 23.14 -2.86 28.48
CA VAL A 100 22.67 -2.18 29.70
C VAL A 100 23.73 -2.31 30.79
N GLU A 101 24.21 -1.17 31.29
CA GLU A 101 24.97 -1.11 32.53
C GLU A 101 23.96 -0.98 33.68
N GLY A 102 23.66 -2.09 34.35
CA GLY A 102 22.64 -2.14 35.39
C GLY A 102 22.54 -3.50 36.06
N LYS A 103 21.54 -3.66 36.92
CA LYS A 103 21.27 -4.90 37.65
C LYS A 103 20.13 -5.66 36.99
N ARG A 104 20.40 -6.91 36.65
CA ARG A 104 19.38 -7.79 36.10
C ARG A 104 18.36 -8.17 37.19
N ILE A 105 17.07 -8.00 36.90
CA ILE A 105 15.98 -8.42 37.80
C ILE A 105 15.77 -9.94 37.78
N SER A 106 15.13 -10.49 38.81
CA SER A 106 14.93 -11.94 38.97
C SER A 106 13.86 -12.52 38.02
N TYR A 107 12.95 -11.68 37.52
CA TYR A 107 11.91 -12.08 36.59
C TYR A 107 12.46 -12.85 35.37
N ARG A 108 11.90 -14.04 35.12
CA ARG A 108 12.23 -14.86 33.96
C ARG A 108 11.23 -14.57 32.83
N LEU A 109 11.75 -14.12 31.69
CA LEU A 109 10.94 -13.92 30.49
C LEU A 109 10.36 -15.26 29.99
N PRO A 110 9.11 -15.26 29.49
CA PRO A 110 8.58 -16.43 28.80
C PRO A 110 9.35 -16.70 27.50
N GLU A 111 9.20 -17.92 26.97
CA GLU A 111 9.82 -18.30 25.69
C GLU A 111 9.37 -17.41 24.52
N LYS A 112 8.10 -16.99 24.54
CA LYS A 112 7.50 -16.09 23.56
C LYS A 112 6.99 -14.83 24.23
N ILE A 113 7.35 -13.68 23.68
CA ILE A 113 6.91 -12.38 24.19
C ILE A 113 5.71 -11.81 23.42
N ALA A 114 5.46 -12.33 22.22
CA ALA A 114 4.32 -11.99 21.40
C ALA A 114 3.87 -13.15 20.53
N LYS A 115 2.62 -13.11 20.07
CA LYS A 115 2.05 -14.05 19.12
C LYS A 115 1.73 -13.32 17.82
N ILE A 116 2.23 -13.84 16.71
CA ILE A 116 1.92 -13.33 15.37
C ILE A 116 0.89 -14.27 14.72
N THR A 117 -0.16 -13.68 14.18
CA THR A 117 -1.23 -14.40 13.44
C THR A 117 -1.49 -13.71 12.12
N ILE A 118 -1.92 -14.48 11.11
CA ILE A 118 -2.24 -13.99 9.77
C ILE A 118 -3.67 -14.39 9.44
N ASP A 119 -4.54 -13.42 9.21
CA ASP A 119 -5.89 -13.64 8.71
C ASP A 119 -5.86 -13.91 7.20
N GLN A 120 -6.14 -15.15 6.82
CA GLN A 120 -6.13 -15.60 5.43
C GLN A 120 -7.32 -15.07 4.61
N ASN A 121 -8.38 -14.56 5.25
CA ASN A 121 -9.51 -13.96 4.55
C ASN A 121 -9.21 -12.53 4.08
N ILE A 122 -8.26 -11.85 4.74
CA ILE A 122 -7.85 -10.47 4.44
C ILE A 122 -6.52 -10.45 3.65
N CYS A 123 -5.70 -11.49 3.79
CA CYS A 123 -4.41 -11.60 3.12
C CYS A 123 -4.57 -11.60 1.59
N SER A 124 -3.82 -10.74 0.90
CA SER A 124 -3.77 -10.70 -0.56
C SER A 124 -2.66 -11.55 -1.17
N ASN A 125 -1.84 -12.24 -0.36
CA ASN A 125 -0.65 -12.97 -0.80
C ASN A 125 0.38 -12.09 -1.55
N CYS A 126 0.51 -10.82 -1.17
CA CYS A 126 1.43 -9.88 -1.83
C CYS A 126 2.92 -10.14 -1.57
N GLY A 127 3.31 -10.84 -0.50
CA GLY A 127 4.73 -11.16 -0.23
C GLY A 127 5.52 -10.12 0.55
N TYR A 128 4.91 -8.99 0.95
CA TYR A 128 5.58 -7.99 1.80
C TYR A 128 6.18 -8.56 3.09
N CYS A 129 5.47 -9.49 3.73
CA CYS A 129 5.91 -10.10 4.97
C CYS A 129 7.10 -11.05 4.80
N GLU A 130 7.23 -11.67 3.63
CA GLU A 130 8.36 -12.54 3.27
C GLU A 130 9.61 -11.69 2.98
N GLU A 131 9.48 -10.68 2.12
CA GLU A 131 10.62 -9.83 1.73
C GLU A 131 11.21 -9.02 2.89
N ILE A 132 10.38 -8.54 3.83
CA ILE A 132 10.89 -7.78 4.98
C ILE A 132 11.50 -8.68 6.07
N CYS A 133 11.27 -10.00 6.03
CA CYS A 133 11.62 -10.86 7.16
C CYS A 133 13.13 -11.14 7.21
N PRO A 134 13.87 -10.64 8.21
CA PRO A 134 15.31 -10.87 8.29
C PRO A 134 15.66 -12.32 8.71
N TYR A 135 14.66 -13.10 9.10
CA TYR A 135 14.82 -14.47 9.62
C TYR A 135 14.14 -15.52 8.74
N ASP A 136 13.72 -15.14 7.53
CA ASP A 136 13.03 -16.01 6.57
C ASP A 136 11.87 -16.83 7.17
N ALA A 137 11.11 -16.21 8.07
CA ALA A 137 10.08 -16.89 8.87
C ALA A 137 8.69 -16.85 8.25
N ALA A 138 8.49 -16.09 7.18
CA ALA A 138 7.24 -15.96 6.45
C ALA A 138 7.46 -16.38 4.99
N LYS A 139 6.54 -17.17 4.44
CA LYS A 139 6.55 -17.62 3.05
C LYS A 139 5.20 -17.34 2.42
N THR A 140 5.22 -16.94 1.16
CA THR A 140 4.04 -16.56 0.41
C THR A 140 3.98 -17.30 -0.91
N ILE A 141 2.83 -17.90 -1.20
CA ILE A 141 2.51 -18.43 -2.52
C ILE A 141 1.47 -17.49 -3.12
N LYS A 142 1.76 -16.96 -4.30
CA LYS A 142 0.83 -16.10 -5.05
C LYS A 142 -0.18 -16.96 -5.80
N PRO A 143 -1.43 -16.49 -5.96
CA PRO A 143 -2.44 -17.25 -6.70
C PRO A 143 -2.16 -17.30 -8.21
N ILE A 144 -1.39 -16.34 -8.72
CA ILE A 144 -1.12 -16.19 -10.15
C ILE A 144 0.37 -15.94 -10.33
N GLU A 145 0.94 -16.57 -11.35
CA GLU A 145 2.25 -16.25 -11.91
C GLU A 145 2.06 -15.49 -13.22
N GLY A 146 2.83 -14.43 -13.39
CA GLY A 146 2.64 -13.52 -14.50
C GLY A 146 3.82 -12.59 -14.71
N LYS A 147 3.58 -11.58 -15.54
CA LYS A 147 4.49 -10.48 -15.79
C LYS A 147 3.74 -9.16 -15.87
N LEU A 148 4.29 -8.12 -15.27
CA LEU A 148 3.77 -6.76 -15.34
C LEU A 148 4.67 -5.94 -16.26
N ASN A 149 4.08 -5.32 -17.29
CA ASN A 149 4.80 -4.54 -18.29
C ASN A 149 4.20 -3.13 -18.45
N LEU A 150 5.04 -2.19 -18.85
CA LEU A 150 4.65 -0.85 -19.28
C LEU A 150 4.86 -0.70 -20.79
N PHE A 151 3.90 -0.07 -21.47
CA PHE A 151 4.01 0.24 -22.89
C PHE A 151 4.83 1.51 -23.13
N GLU A 152 6.15 1.35 -23.20
CA GLU A 152 7.12 2.45 -23.29
C GLU A 152 6.82 3.47 -24.39
N ALA A 153 6.42 3.00 -25.58
CA ALA A 153 6.17 3.85 -26.75
C ALA A 153 5.08 4.92 -26.52
N ARG A 154 4.18 4.73 -25.55
CA ARG A 154 3.07 5.65 -25.26
C ARG A 154 3.16 6.29 -23.88
N MET A 155 4.25 6.08 -23.14
CA MET A 155 4.41 6.55 -21.76
C MET A 155 4.33 8.08 -21.61
N ALA A 156 4.55 8.85 -22.69
CA ALA A 156 4.35 10.29 -22.72
C ALA A 156 2.91 10.74 -22.35
N ARG A 157 1.91 9.83 -22.48
CA ARG A 157 0.52 10.10 -22.07
C ARG A 157 0.27 9.89 -20.58
N CYS A 158 1.20 9.23 -19.88
CA CYS A 158 1.09 8.98 -18.45
C CYS A 158 1.17 10.29 -17.66
N ASP A 159 0.23 10.47 -16.74
CA ASP A 159 0.28 11.55 -15.75
C ASP A 159 0.48 10.93 -14.34
N PRO A 160 1.73 10.76 -13.90
CA PRO A 160 2.04 10.03 -12.67
C PRO A 160 1.63 10.80 -11.40
N VAL A 161 1.46 12.12 -11.48
CA VAL A 161 1.09 12.98 -10.34
C VAL A 161 -0.42 13.20 -10.33
N GLY A 162 -1.01 13.58 -11.48
CA GLY A 162 -2.40 13.96 -11.53
C GLY A 162 -3.37 12.78 -11.64
N CYS A 163 -3.04 11.77 -12.44
CA CYS A 163 -3.91 10.60 -12.58
C CYS A 163 -3.75 9.66 -11.39
N GLY A 164 -2.57 9.03 -11.27
CA GLY A 164 -2.24 8.09 -10.20
C GLY A 164 -3.18 6.87 -10.11
N ALA A 165 -3.91 6.52 -11.18
CA ALA A 165 -4.94 5.47 -11.15
C ALA A 165 -4.37 4.11 -10.72
N CYS A 166 -3.19 3.73 -11.24
CA CYS A 166 -2.52 2.48 -10.87
C CYS A 166 -2.09 2.44 -9.40
N LEU A 167 -1.67 3.57 -8.82
CA LEU A 167 -1.34 3.67 -7.39
C LEU A 167 -2.60 3.53 -6.53
N LYS A 168 -3.67 4.26 -6.88
CA LYS A 168 -4.93 4.27 -6.11
C LYS A 168 -5.64 2.92 -6.14
N ILE A 169 -5.73 2.28 -7.31
CA ILE A 169 -6.40 0.98 -7.45
C ILE A 169 -5.59 -0.15 -6.80
N CYS A 170 -4.25 -0.04 -6.79
CA CYS A 170 -3.36 -1.02 -6.20
C CYS A 170 -3.08 -0.76 -4.70
N ARG A 171 -3.97 -0.07 -3.99
CA ARG A 171 -3.80 0.29 -2.58
C ARG A 171 -3.47 -0.91 -1.68
N PHE A 172 -4.05 -2.07 -1.97
CA PHE A 172 -3.90 -3.27 -1.13
C PHE A 172 -2.58 -4.01 -1.29
N ASN A 173 -1.87 -3.82 -2.41
CA ASN A 173 -0.58 -4.45 -2.62
C ASN A 173 0.55 -3.43 -2.79
N ARG A 174 0.26 -2.12 -2.88
CA ARG A 174 1.24 -1.04 -3.05
C ARG A 174 2.37 -1.47 -3.99
N VAL A 175 2.03 -1.79 -5.24
CA VAL A 175 3.03 -2.25 -6.23
C VAL A 175 3.66 -1.05 -6.92
N TRP A 176 2.87 -0.02 -7.16
CA TRP A 176 3.22 1.16 -7.95
C TRP A 176 3.76 2.29 -7.08
N TYR A 177 4.75 3.01 -7.60
CA TYR A 177 5.30 4.22 -6.99
C TYR A 177 5.69 5.24 -8.07
N VAL A 178 5.84 6.49 -7.68
CA VAL A 178 6.28 7.57 -8.57
C VAL A 178 7.78 7.80 -8.36
N SER A 179 8.52 8.08 -9.42
CA SER A 179 9.92 8.50 -9.32
C SER A 179 10.08 9.80 -8.52
N GLU A 180 11.26 9.99 -7.94
CA GLU A 180 11.57 11.20 -7.15
C GLU A 180 11.38 12.49 -7.95
N ASP A 181 11.72 12.47 -9.24
CA ASP A 181 11.56 13.60 -10.17
C ASP A 181 10.10 13.83 -10.59
N ARG A 182 9.16 13.01 -10.12
CA ARG A 182 7.72 13.06 -10.41
C ARG A 182 7.40 12.99 -11.90
N LYS A 183 8.25 12.37 -12.70
CA LYS A 183 8.05 12.26 -14.16
C LYS A 183 7.47 10.94 -14.60
N ARG A 184 7.57 9.88 -13.78
CA ARG A 184 7.21 8.54 -14.22
C ARG A 184 6.72 7.65 -13.08
N VAL A 185 5.83 6.71 -13.42
CA VAL A 185 5.48 5.60 -12.53
C VAL A 185 6.42 4.42 -12.76
N TYR A 186 6.75 3.76 -11.66
CA TYR A 186 7.49 2.51 -11.61
C TYR A 186 6.71 1.51 -10.74
N PHE A 187 7.15 0.26 -10.75
CA PHE A 187 6.54 -0.78 -9.96
C PHE A 187 7.58 -1.74 -9.39
N ASN A 188 7.24 -2.39 -8.28
CA ASN A 188 8.00 -3.53 -7.76
C ASN A 188 7.17 -4.81 -7.94
N GLU A 189 7.54 -5.60 -8.95
CA GLU A 189 6.83 -6.81 -9.35
C GLU A 189 6.80 -7.89 -8.25
N LYS A 190 7.75 -7.86 -7.31
CA LYS A 190 7.78 -8.76 -6.14
C LYS A 190 6.49 -8.70 -5.33
N PHE A 191 5.75 -7.59 -5.35
CA PHE A 191 4.49 -7.45 -4.63
C PHE A 191 3.23 -7.61 -5.48
N CYS A 192 3.39 -7.79 -6.78
CA CYS A 192 2.28 -7.96 -7.71
C CYS A 192 1.69 -9.36 -7.60
N ILE A 193 0.36 -9.46 -7.60
CA ILE A 193 -0.38 -10.74 -7.67
C ILE A 193 -1.07 -10.92 -9.03
N TYR A 194 -0.76 -10.04 -9.98
CA TYR A 194 -1.24 -10.09 -11.37
C TYR A 194 -2.78 -10.07 -11.51
N CYS A 195 -3.49 -9.35 -10.65
CA CYS A 195 -4.95 -9.26 -10.68
C CYS A 195 -5.53 -8.42 -11.84
N GLY A 196 -4.70 -7.73 -12.61
CA GLY A 196 -5.17 -6.91 -13.76
C GLY A 196 -5.89 -5.60 -13.41
N ALA A 197 -6.10 -5.28 -12.13
CA ALA A 197 -6.84 -4.06 -11.74
C ALA A 197 -6.18 -2.76 -12.24
N CYS A 198 -4.85 -2.70 -12.27
CA CYS A 198 -4.11 -1.53 -12.76
C CYS A 198 -4.14 -1.40 -14.29
N GLU A 199 -4.18 -2.51 -15.03
CA GLU A 199 -4.38 -2.51 -16.48
C GLU A 199 -5.76 -1.94 -16.82
N ASN A 200 -6.82 -2.43 -16.18
CA ASN A 200 -8.19 -1.92 -16.39
C ASN A 200 -8.40 -0.47 -15.94
N ALA A 201 -7.63 -0.01 -14.95
CA ALA A 201 -7.74 1.36 -14.44
C ALA A 201 -6.96 2.39 -15.27
N CYS A 202 -6.08 1.96 -16.18
CA CYS A 202 -5.26 2.87 -16.97
C CYS A 202 -6.09 3.47 -18.12
N PRO A 203 -6.39 4.78 -18.13
CA PRO A 203 -7.21 5.39 -19.18
C PRO A 203 -6.50 5.48 -20.55
N TYR A 204 -5.22 5.12 -20.61
CA TYR A 204 -4.38 5.21 -21.79
C TYR A 204 -3.80 3.85 -22.21
N ASP A 205 -4.25 2.76 -21.59
CA ASP A 205 -3.79 1.39 -21.87
C ASP A 205 -2.26 1.26 -21.89
N LEU A 206 -1.61 1.82 -20.86
CA LEU A 206 -0.15 1.85 -20.72
C LEU A 206 0.40 0.70 -19.87
N ILE A 207 -0.48 -0.06 -19.22
CA ILE A 207 -0.13 -1.14 -18.30
C ILE A 207 -0.66 -2.44 -18.89
N MET A 208 0.17 -3.47 -18.91
CA MET A 208 -0.19 -4.82 -19.35
C MET A 208 0.14 -5.81 -18.25
N VAL A 209 -0.85 -6.63 -17.88
CA VAL A 209 -0.63 -7.79 -17.01
C VAL A 209 -0.71 -9.06 -17.84
N GLU A 210 0.40 -9.76 -17.98
CA GLU A 210 0.46 -11.09 -18.60
C GLU A 210 0.28 -12.15 -17.52
N ILE A 211 -0.69 -13.04 -17.69
CA ILE A 211 -0.86 -14.19 -16.81
C ILE A 211 -0.22 -15.40 -17.49
N LYS A 212 0.72 -16.04 -16.81
CA LYS A 212 1.43 -17.23 -17.30
C LYS A 212 0.86 -18.52 -16.72
N ASN A 213 0.56 -18.50 -15.43
CA ASN A 213 0.05 -19.66 -14.72
C ASN A 213 -0.84 -19.22 -13.56
N TYR A 214 -1.70 -20.11 -13.07
CA TYR A 214 -2.55 -19.89 -11.90
C TYR A 214 -2.54 -21.12 -11.00
N PHE A 215 -2.78 -20.90 -9.72
CA PHE A 215 -2.80 -21.94 -8.71
C PHE A 215 -4.15 -21.96 -8.00
N THR A 216 -4.74 -23.14 -7.86
CA THR A 216 -5.92 -23.37 -7.03
C THR A 216 -5.60 -24.24 -5.83
N LYS A 217 -6.31 -24.01 -4.74
CA LYS A 217 -6.21 -24.85 -3.53
C LYS A 217 -6.89 -26.20 -3.71
N GLU A 218 -7.94 -26.24 -4.53
CA GLU A 218 -8.74 -27.44 -4.79
C GLU A 218 -8.47 -27.93 -6.21
N THR A 219 -8.11 -29.22 -6.31
CA THR A 219 -8.15 -29.95 -7.56
C THR A 219 -9.52 -30.60 -7.68
N ILE A 220 -10.37 -29.98 -8.50
CA ILE A 220 -11.70 -30.50 -8.79
C ILE A 220 -11.53 -31.68 -9.74
N TYR A 221 -11.64 -32.92 -9.26
CA TYR A 221 -11.44 -34.09 -10.11
C TYR A 221 -12.70 -34.59 -10.82
N ASP A 222 -13.89 -34.44 -10.21
CA ASP A 222 -15.11 -35.09 -10.73
C ASP A 222 -16.38 -34.28 -10.42
N ALA A 223 -16.30 -32.96 -10.54
CA ALA A 223 -17.49 -32.14 -10.35
C ALA A 223 -18.27 -31.95 -11.66
N PRO A 224 -19.61 -32.05 -11.64
CA PRO A 224 -20.45 -31.79 -12.83
C PRO A 224 -20.23 -30.41 -13.47
N TRP A 225 -19.79 -29.43 -12.68
CA TRP A 225 -19.53 -28.06 -13.13
C TRP A 225 -18.08 -27.78 -13.53
N ARG A 226 -17.20 -28.78 -13.51
CA ARG A 226 -15.75 -28.64 -13.78
C ARG A 226 -15.50 -27.91 -15.11
N ASN A 227 -16.08 -28.39 -16.20
CA ASN A 227 -15.85 -27.82 -17.54
C ASN A 227 -16.26 -26.34 -17.59
N ALA A 228 -17.38 -25.99 -16.96
CA ALA A 228 -17.83 -24.60 -16.88
C ALA A 228 -16.87 -23.72 -16.07
N TRP A 229 -16.23 -24.28 -15.05
CA TRP A 229 -15.21 -23.58 -14.26
C TRP A 229 -13.90 -23.42 -15.04
N GLU A 230 -13.42 -24.48 -15.72
CA GLU A 230 -12.24 -24.44 -16.59
C GLU A 230 -12.42 -23.43 -17.74
N ASP A 231 -13.58 -23.44 -18.41
CA ASP A 231 -13.94 -22.46 -19.44
C ASP A 231 -13.93 -21.02 -18.90
N ALA A 232 -14.41 -20.81 -17.67
CA ALA A 232 -14.41 -19.50 -17.06
C ALA A 232 -12.99 -19.00 -16.77
N VAL A 233 -12.10 -19.88 -16.29
CA VAL A 233 -10.69 -19.55 -16.09
C VAL A 233 -10.00 -19.26 -17.41
N ASP A 234 -10.22 -20.08 -18.44
CA ASP A 234 -9.67 -19.86 -19.78
C ASP A 234 -10.06 -18.49 -20.35
N ARG A 235 -11.30 -18.05 -20.13
CA ARG A 235 -11.75 -16.72 -20.54
C ARG A 235 -11.02 -15.60 -19.79
N ILE A 236 -10.76 -15.78 -18.49
CA ILE A 236 -9.97 -14.82 -17.69
C ILE A 236 -8.54 -14.74 -18.25
N LEU A 237 -7.92 -15.89 -18.55
CA LEU A 237 -6.57 -15.95 -19.13
C LEU A 237 -6.50 -15.27 -20.51
N LYS A 238 -7.52 -15.48 -21.35
CA LYS A 238 -7.65 -14.86 -22.68
C LYS A 238 -8.15 -13.41 -22.63
N LYS A 239 -8.54 -12.90 -21.45
CA LYS A 239 -9.16 -11.58 -21.25
C LYS A 239 -10.41 -11.35 -22.09
N GLU A 240 -11.16 -12.41 -22.35
CA GLU A 240 -12.39 -12.36 -23.16
C GLU A 240 -13.58 -11.87 -22.33
N ARG A 241 -14.24 -10.81 -22.80
CA ARG A 241 -15.48 -10.34 -22.18
C ARG A 241 -16.66 -11.11 -22.75
N VAL A 242 -17.44 -11.72 -21.88
CA VAL A 242 -18.66 -12.46 -22.25
C VAL A 242 -19.86 -11.53 -22.13
N LYS A 243 -20.71 -11.50 -23.16
CA LYS A 243 -22.05 -10.90 -23.02
C LYS A 243 -22.87 -11.80 -22.11
N GLN A 244 -23.41 -11.24 -21.04
CA GLN A 244 -24.29 -11.98 -20.16
C GLN A 244 -25.44 -12.56 -21.00
N PRO A 245 -25.76 -13.86 -20.89
CA PRO A 245 -26.90 -14.42 -21.59
C PRO A 245 -28.15 -13.66 -21.13
N GLU A 246 -29.03 -13.34 -22.08
CA GLU A 246 -30.31 -12.70 -21.78
C GLU A 246 -31.10 -13.61 -20.84
N LYS A 247 -31.15 -13.22 -19.56
CA LYS A 247 -32.03 -13.87 -18.61
C LYS A 247 -33.43 -13.35 -18.87
N ILE A 248 -34.30 -14.21 -19.39
CA ILE A 248 -35.73 -13.94 -19.44
C ILE A 248 -36.22 -13.94 -17.99
N LEU A 249 -36.22 -12.77 -17.37
CA LEU A 249 -36.90 -12.56 -16.10
C LEU A 249 -38.39 -12.45 -16.44
N VAL A 250 -39.17 -13.45 -16.05
CA VAL A 250 -40.63 -13.32 -16.04
C VAL A 250 -40.96 -12.39 -14.88
N VAL A 251 -41.02 -11.09 -15.17
CA VAL A 251 -41.47 -10.08 -14.22
C VAL A 251 -42.99 -10.10 -14.26
N GLU A 252 -43.64 -10.53 -13.17
CA GLU A 252 -45.05 -10.22 -12.98
C GLU A 252 -45.18 -8.70 -12.85
N THR A 253 -45.88 -8.08 -13.81
CA THR A 253 -46.12 -6.64 -13.81
C THR A 253 -46.98 -6.26 -12.61
N VAL A 254 -46.34 -5.77 -11.55
CA VAL A 254 -47.00 -4.99 -10.50
C VAL A 254 -47.07 -3.55 -10.99
N GLN A 255 -48.29 -3.06 -11.26
CA GLN A 255 -48.54 -1.66 -11.59
C GLN A 255 -48.21 -0.80 -10.38
N THR A 256 -47.05 -0.16 -10.39
CA THR A 256 -46.75 0.95 -9.48
C THR A 256 -47.09 2.25 -10.20
N GLY A 257 -47.93 3.07 -9.54
CA GLY A 257 -48.36 4.36 -10.07
C GLY A 257 -47.17 5.28 -10.30
N ALA A 258 -47.20 6.01 -11.41
CA ALA A 258 -46.17 6.96 -11.78
C ALA A 258 -46.11 8.10 -10.76
N GLU A 259 -44.98 8.24 -10.06
CA GLU A 259 -44.64 9.49 -9.39
C GLU A 259 -44.19 10.51 -10.44
N GLU A 260 -44.78 11.70 -10.40
CA GLU A 260 -44.38 12.82 -11.25
C GLU A 260 -42.97 13.26 -10.91
N VAL A 261 -42.06 13.06 -11.85
CA VAL A 261 -40.71 13.63 -11.79
C VAL A 261 -40.82 15.13 -12.01
N VAL A 262 -40.62 15.89 -10.94
CA VAL A 262 -40.50 17.36 -11.02
C VAL A 262 -39.27 17.71 -11.86
N GLN A 263 -39.51 18.23 -13.06
CA GLN A 263 -38.45 18.79 -13.91
C GLN A 263 -37.95 20.10 -13.30
N ILE A 264 -36.71 20.08 -12.81
CA ILE A 264 -36.02 21.29 -12.37
C ILE A 264 -35.62 22.07 -13.63
N GLY A 265 -36.19 23.27 -13.80
CA GLY A 265 -35.91 24.15 -14.94
C GLY A 265 -34.42 24.47 -15.09
N GLU A 266 -33.98 24.51 -16.35
CA GLU A 266 -32.61 24.84 -16.74
C GLU A 266 -32.18 26.18 -16.13
N LYS A 267 -31.15 26.16 -15.26
CA LYS A 267 -30.58 27.37 -14.68
C LYS A 267 -29.88 28.17 -15.79
N ALA A 268 -30.20 29.46 -15.87
CA ALA A 268 -29.56 30.42 -16.76
C ALA A 268 -28.02 30.40 -16.65
N PRO A 269 -27.28 30.54 -17.76
CA PRO A 269 -25.82 30.44 -17.77
C PRO A 269 -25.19 31.52 -16.88
N ILE A 270 -24.50 31.10 -15.83
CA ILE A 270 -23.75 31.99 -14.95
C ILE A 270 -22.58 32.59 -15.74
N LYS A 271 -22.49 33.92 -15.84
CA LYS A 271 -21.32 34.60 -16.44
C LYS A 271 -20.05 34.15 -15.72
N GLY A 272 -19.22 33.37 -16.41
CA GLY A 272 -18.01 32.73 -15.86
C GLY A 272 -17.87 31.25 -16.21
N VAL A 273 -18.96 30.58 -16.61
CA VAL A 273 -18.95 29.17 -17.04
C VAL A 273 -18.05 28.96 -18.26
N GLU A 274 -18.07 29.85 -19.26
CA GLU A 274 -17.19 29.75 -20.43
C GLU A 274 -15.69 29.79 -20.07
N ASN A 275 -15.31 30.58 -19.07
CA ASN A 275 -13.92 30.63 -18.60
C ASN A 275 -13.54 29.36 -17.85
N LEU A 276 -14.48 28.79 -17.09
CA LEU A 276 -14.30 27.49 -16.43
C LEU A 276 -14.16 26.37 -17.46
N GLU A 277 -14.95 26.34 -18.53
CA GLU A 277 -14.84 25.35 -19.62
C GLU A 277 -13.50 25.44 -20.35
N ARG A 278 -13.00 26.66 -20.59
CA ARG A 278 -11.69 26.89 -21.21
C ARG A 278 -10.55 26.41 -20.31
N ILE A 279 -10.64 26.68 -19.01
CA ILE A 279 -9.67 26.19 -18.01
C ILE A 279 -9.78 24.67 -17.86
N GLU A 280 -10.98 24.09 -17.89
CA GLU A 280 -11.19 22.65 -17.88
C GLU A 280 -10.50 21.99 -19.10
N THR A 281 -10.68 22.58 -20.28
CA THR A 281 -10.04 22.14 -21.52
C THR A 281 -8.51 22.22 -21.42
N LEU A 282 -7.98 23.25 -20.77
CA LEU A 282 -6.55 23.36 -20.47
C LEU A 282 -6.08 22.23 -19.53
N LEU A 283 -6.82 21.99 -18.44
CA LEU A 283 -6.54 20.98 -17.44
C LEU A 283 -6.67 19.54 -17.97
N ARG A 284 -7.33 19.33 -19.12
CA ARG A 284 -7.28 18.03 -19.83
C ARG A 284 -5.89 17.72 -20.38
N LYS A 285 -5.06 18.72 -20.65
CA LYS A 285 -3.68 18.53 -21.14
C LYS A 285 -2.71 18.27 -19.97
N VAL A 286 -2.04 17.12 -20.00
CA VAL A 286 -1.10 16.65 -18.95
C VAL A 286 -0.07 17.70 -18.57
N ARG A 287 0.49 18.43 -19.55
CA ARG A 287 1.50 19.48 -19.32
C ARG A 287 1.04 20.55 -18.32
N TYR A 288 -0.17 21.06 -18.47
CA TYR A 288 -0.67 22.16 -17.64
C TYR A 288 -1.18 21.67 -16.29
N ARG A 289 -1.80 20.49 -16.22
CA ARG A 289 -2.18 19.85 -14.95
C ARG A 289 -0.95 19.57 -14.08
N LYS A 290 0.10 19.00 -14.68
CA LYS A 290 1.37 18.74 -13.99
C LYS A 290 2.00 20.02 -13.45
N ALA A 291 2.03 21.09 -14.25
CA ALA A 291 2.58 22.38 -13.83
C ALA A 291 1.87 22.95 -12.58
N LEU A 292 0.54 22.83 -12.52
CA LEU A 292 -0.26 23.24 -11.36
C LEU A 292 0.09 22.42 -10.11
N GLU A 293 0.18 21.09 -10.23
CA GLU A 293 0.43 20.20 -9.08
C GLU A 293 1.88 20.21 -8.59
N THR A 294 2.85 20.49 -9.48
CA THR A 294 4.27 20.60 -9.10
C THR A 294 4.66 22.01 -8.66
N GLY A 295 3.74 22.99 -8.68
CA GLY A 295 4.01 24.37 -8.29
C GLY A 295 4.72 25.22 -9.34
N ASP A 296 4.83 24.77 -10.59
CA ASP A 296 5.35 25.57 -11.70
C ASP A 296 4.25 26.49 -12.25
N LEU A 297 3.97 27.54 -11.48
CA LEU A 297 2.91 28.49 -11.78
C LEU A 297 3.19 29.26 -13.08
N ASN A 298 4.44 29.41 -13.50
CA ASN A 298 4.78 30.13 -14.74
C ASN A 298 4.34 29.37 -16.00
N VAL A 299 4.46 28.04 -16.01
CA VAL A 299 3.96 27.22 -17.13
C VAL A 299 2.42 27.13 -17.10
N PHE A 300 1.83 27.04 -15.91
CA PHE A 300 0.37 27.00 -15.76
C PHE A 300 -0.29 28.32 -16.16
N MET A 301 0.21 29.46 -15.66
CA MET A 301 -0.36 30.79 -15.91
C MET A 301 -0.28 31.18 -17.39
N ARG A 302 0.83 30.88 -18.08
CA ARG A 302 0.91 31.05 -19.55
C ARG A 302 -0.15 30.23 -20.29
N GLY A 303 -0.44 29.02 -19.80
CA GLY A 303 -1.54 28.21 -20.31
C GLY A 303 -2.90 28.87 -20.11
N VAL A 304 -3.17 29.39 -18.92
CA VAL A 304 -4.41 30.08 -18.57
C VAL A 304 -4.59 31.37 -19.38
N GLU A 305 -3.54 32.17 -19.55
CA GLU A 305 -3.55 33.40 -20.34
C GLU A 305 -3.84 33.12 -21.83
N SER A 306 -3.23 32.06 -22.36
CA SER A 306 -3.51 31.55 -23.71
C SER A 306 -4.95 31.06 -23.86
N ALA A 307 -5.48 30.30 -22.88
CA ALA A 307 -6.85 29.78 -22.92
C ALA A 307 -7.92 30.87 -22.74
N LEU A 308 -7.62 31.94 -22.00
CA LEU A 308 -8.52 33.08 -21.80
C LEU A 308 -8.38 34.15 -22.90
N GLY A 309 -7.49 33.96 -23.88
CA GLY A 309 -7.30 34.89 -25.00
C GLY A 309 -6.65 36.22 -24.61
N LYS A 310 -5.91 36.27 -23.49
CA LYS A 310 -5.19 37.47 -23.02
C LYS A 310 -3.80 37.62 -23.63
N ASP A 311 -3.38 36.68 -24.48
CA ASP A 311 -2.08 36.68 -25.13
C ASP A 311 -2.06 37.65 -26.34
N LYS A 312 -1.95 38.95 -26.05
CA LYS A 312 -1.54 39.99 -27.00
C LYS A 312 -0.28 40.70 -26.48
N GLY A 313 0.88 40.30 -26.99
CA GLY A 313 2.20 40.95 -26.83
C GLY A 313 3.05 40.29 -25.74
N SER A 314 4.28 39.84 -25.95
CA SER A 314 5.33 40.32 -26.85
C SER A 314 6.22 39.16 -27.34
N ARG A 315 6.34 38.99 -28.66
CA ARG A 315 7.52 38.38 -29.27
C ARG A 315 8.55 39.51 -29.45
N GLU A 316 9.58 39.50 -28.62
CA GLU A 316 10.93 39.94 -28.98
C GLU A 316 11.84 38.72 -28.90
#